data_AF-A0A109L6G1-F1
#
_entry.id   AF-A0A109L6G1-F1
#
_cell.length_a   1.000
_cell.length_b   1.000
_cell.length_c   1.000
_cell.angle_alpha   90.00
_cell.angle_beta   90.00
_cell.angle_gamma   90.00
#
_symmetry.space_group_name_H-M   'P 1'
#
loop_
_entity.id
_entity.type
_entity.pdbx_description
1 polymer ?
#
loop_
_entity_poly.entity_id
_entity_poly.type
_entity_poly.pdbx_seq_one_letter_code
_entity_poly.pdbx_strand_id
1 'polypeptide(L)'
;MANILTLTLNPALDLTVRLAHLQPGEVNRSEAMLTHAAGKGVNVAQVLADLGHYVSVGGFLGSANPQAFNALIKRRGFGDAFIRVPGETRSNIKIAEQDGRVTDINAPGPLVTEEALKALLKMVAIIGPEFDAVVVAGSLPRGVSPQWFKGLLEALKDLGLKVALDTSGEALRLGLEVGPWLVKPNTEELAEALGNATDAISRLHQQGVEHVVVSDGAAGVTWYRPGAALHATPPKVAVASTVGAGDSLLAGMLHGLLSGDTPEHTLRRATAIAAMAVTQIGFGISDDAQLAHLESGVDVRTLTEQ
;
A
#
# COMPACT_ATOMS: atom_id res chain seq x y z
N MET A 1 7.34 -18.99 -4.33
CA MET A 1 7.03 -17.62 -4.78
C MET A 1 5.61 -17.59 -5.28
N ALA A 2 4.86 -16.57 -4.89
CA ALA A 2 3.44 -16.42 -5.22
C ALA A 2 3.23 -15.45 -6.39
N ASN A 3 2.12 -15.61 -7.11
CA ASN A 3 1.59 -14.66 -8.07
C ASN A 3 0.66 -13.67 -7.34
N ILE A 4 0.97 -12.39 -7.39
CA ILE A 4 0.24 -11.36 -6.65
C ILE A 4 -0.28 -10.27 -7.59
N LEU A 5 -1.58 -10.00 -7.51
CA LEU A 5 -2.18 -8.84 -8.15
C LEU A 5 -2.20 -7.66 -7.17
N THR A 6 -1.78 -6.48 -7.60
CA THR A 6 -1.95 -5.25 -6.83
C THR A 6 -2.90 -4.31 -7.56
N LEU A 7 -3.95 -3.86 -6.88
CA LEU A 7 -4.95 -2.93 -7.39
C LEU A 7 -4.81 -1.59 -6.68
N THR A 8 -4.36 -0.58 -7.45
CA THR A 8 -4.33 0.82 -7.04
C THR A 8 -5.41 1.56 -7.81
N LEU A 9 -6.57 1.79 -7.19
CA LEU A 9 -7.70 2.40 -7.90
C LEU A 9 -7.48 3.88 -8.23
N ASN A 10 -6.66 4.59 -7.43
CA ASN A 10 -6.34 5.99 -7.64
C ASN A 10 -4.81 6.23 -7.69
N PRO A 11 -4.13 5.68 -8.72
CA PRO A 11 -2.68 5.83 -8.86
C PRO A 11 -2.32 7.30 -9.11
N ALA A 12 -1.05 7.64 -8.90
CA ALA A 12 -0.56 9.01 -9.05
C ALA A 12 0.79 9.06 -9.73
N LEU A 13 1.11 10.22 -10.28
CA LEU A 13 2.47 10.62 -10.61
C LEU A 13 2.99 11.48 -9.46
N ASP A 14 3.99 11.00 -8.73
CA ASP A 14 4.68 11.83 -7.74
C ASP A 14 5.70 12.70 -8.47
N LEU A 15 5.45 14.00 -8.45
CA LEU A 15 6.28 15.04 -9.06
C LEU A 15 7.03 15.78 -7.95
N THR A 16 8.34 15.58 -7.85
CA THR A 16 9.17 16.37 -6.92
C THR A 16 9.85 17.50 -7.69
N VAL A 17 9.58 18.73 -7.27
CA VAL A 17 10.17 19.96 -7.79
C VAL A 17 11.13 20.49 -6.74
N ARG A 18 12.41 20.66 -7.11
CA ARG A 18 13.41 21.29 -6.23
C ARG A 18 13.56 22.77 -6.56
N LEU A 19 13.48 23.61 -5.53
CA LEU A 19 13.61 25.06 -5.62
C LEU A 19 14.57 25.55 -4.53
N ALA A 20 15.21 26.70 -4.76
CA ALA A 20 15.91 27.40 -3.68
C ALA A 20 14.92 27.83 -2.59
N HIS A 21 13.86 28.56 -2.98
CA HIS A 21 12.76 28.97 -2.11
C HIS A 21 11.50 29.20 -2.97
N LEU A 22 10.33 28.81 -2.47
CA LEU A 22 9.05 29.08 -3.12
C LEU A 22 8.63 30.53 -2.87
N GLN A 23 8.39 31.30 -3.92
CA GLN A 23 7.91 32.69 -3.85
C GLN A 23 6.46 32.76 -4.37
N PRO A 24 5.45 32.78 -3.47
CA PRO A 24 4.05 32.88 -3.88
C PRO A 24 3.78 34.15 -4.68
N GLY A 25 3.02 34.03 -5.78
CA GLY A 25 2.70 35.16 -6.68
C GLY A 25 3.76 35.43 -7.76
N GLU A 26 4.94 34.80 -7.66
CA GLU A 26 6.07 35.03 -8.57
C GLU A 26 6.34 33.83 -9.50
N VAL A 27 7.15 34.05 -10.53
CA VAL A 27 7.65 32.97 -11.39
C VAL A 27 8.81 32.24 -10.70
N ASN A 28 8.57 30.99 -10.34
CA ASN A 28 9.55 30.14 -9.69
C ASN A 28 10.20 29.20 -10.72
N ARG A 29 11.54 29.21 -10.83
CA ARG A 29 12.29 28.32 -11.73
C ARG A 29 12.90 27.17 -10.94
N SER A 30 12.56 25.94 -11.33
CA SER A 30 13.06 24.73 -10.68
C SER A 30 14.52 24.43 -11.04
N GLU A 31 15.25 23.93 -10.07
CA GLU A 31 16.62 23.42 -10.24
C GLU A 31 16.58 21.99 -10.78
N ALA A 32 15.60 21.21 -10.33
CA ALA A 32 15.35 19.85 -10.77
C ALA A 32 13.87 19.51 -10.70
N MET A 33 13.44 18.59 -11.56
CA MET A 33 12.10 18.03 -11.55
C MET A 33 12.19 16.52 -11.80
N LEU A 34 11.56 15.74 -10.92
CA LEU A 34 11.55 14.28 -10.99
C LEU A 34 10.11 13.80 -10.98
N THR A 35 9.76 12.87 -11.87
CA THR A 35 8.42 12.27 -11.95
C THR A 35 8.53 10.77 -11.79
N HIS A 36 7.74 10.20 -10.88
CA HIS A 36 7.69 8.76 -10.65
C HIS A 36 6.25 8.26 -10.61
N ALA A 37 6.03 7.05 -11.14
CA ALA A 37 4.78 6.34 -10.96
C ALA A 37 4.63 5.92 -9.49
N ALA A 38 3.50 6.26 -8.90
CA ALA A 38 3.25 6.14 -7.48
C ALA A 38 1.82 5.65 -7.18
N GLY A 39 1.63 5.22 -5.94
CA GLY A 39 0.37 4.72 -5.42
C GLY A 39 0.61 3.50 -4.54
N LYS A 40 -0.15 3.38 -3.44
CA LYS A 40 0.13 2.37 -2.40
C LYS A 40 0.32 0.97 -2.97
N GLY A 41 -0.59 0.48 -3.82
CA GLY A 41 -0.46 -0.86 -4.43
C GLY A 41 0.75 -1.01 -5.36
N VAL A 42 1.15 0.05 -6.07
CA VAL A 42 2.37 0.07 -6.91
C VAL A 42 3.63 0.05 -6.04
N ASN A 43 3.61 0.71 -4.88
CA ASN A 43 4.71 0.67 -3.91
C ASN A 43 4.85 -0.73 -3.31
N VAL A 44 3.73 -1.35 -2.90
CA VAL A 44 3.68 -2.74 -2.43
C VAL A 44 4.24 -3.68 -3.51
N ALA A 45 3.83 -3.50 -4.77
CA ALA A 45 4.30 -4.31 -5.89
C ALA A 45 5.82 -4.26 -6.08
N GLN A 46 6.44 -3.09 -5.89
CA GLN A 46 7.90 -2.94 -5.98
C GLN A 46 8.59 -3.79 -4.92
N VAL A 47 8.19 -3.68 -3.65
CA VAL A 47 8.79 -4.45 -2.54
C VAL A 47 8.54 -5.95 -2.69
N LEU A 48 7.33 -6.37 -3.07
CA LEU A 48 7.02 -7.78 -3.30
C LEU A 48 7.89 -8.40 -4.40
N ALA A 49 8.17 -7.65 -5.46
CA ALA A 49 9.04 -8.12 -6.53
C ALA A 49 10.51 -8.18 -6.11
N ASP A 50 11.00 -7.28 -5.25
CA ASP A 50 12.35 -7.42 -4.66
C ASP A 50 12.44 -8.67 -3.77
N LEU A 51 11.34 -9.07 -3.13
CA LEU A 51 11.20 -10.31 -2.36
C LEU A 51 11.00 -11.56 -3.23
N GLY A 52 11.02 -11.43 -4.57
CA GLY A 52 10.99 -12.55 -5.51
C GLY A 52 9.60 -13.01 -5.96
N HIS A 53 8.53 -12.28 -5.63
CA HIS A 53 7.19 -12.60 -6.11
C HIS A 53 6.96 -12.16 -7.57
N TYR A 54 6.05 -12.84 -8.27
CA TYR A 54 5.58 -12.41 -9.57
C TYR A 54 4.41 -11.46 -9.37
N VAL A 55 4.47 -10.27 -9.99
CA VAL A 55 3.51 -9.20 -9.68
C VAL A 55 2.88 -8.63 -10.94
N SER A 56 1.55 -8.48 -10.89
CA SER A 56 0.78 -7.66 -11.83
C SER A 56 0.23 -6.44 -11.12
N VAL A 57 0.21 -5.30 -11.81
CA VAL A 57 -0.29 -4.02 -11.29
C VAL A 57 -1.51 -3.58 -12.09
N GLY A 58 -2.57 -3.17 -11.39
CA GLY A 58 -3.84 -2.79 -12.00
C GLY A 58 -4.58 -1.69 -11.25
N GLY A 59 -5.76 -1.34 -11.75
CA GLY A 59 -6.57 -0.21 -11.30
C GLY A 59 -6.98 0.70 -12.46
N PHE A 60 -7.13 2.01 -12.22
CA PHE A 60 -7.51 2.98 -13.24
C PHE A 60 -6.34 3.92 -13.57
N LEU A 61 -5.86 3.88 -14.82
CA LEU A 61 -4.75 4.73 -15.25
C LEU A 61 -5.20 5.68 -16.36
N GLY A 62 -4.90 6.97 -16.20
CA GLY A 62 -5.18 7.97 -17.22
C GLY A 62 -4.41 7.69 -18.51
N SER A 63 -5.10 7.79 -19.64
CA SER A 63 -4.55 7.53 -20.97
C SER A 63 -3.67 8.66 -21.52
N ALA A 64 -3.77 9.88 -20.98
CA ALA A 64 -3.06 11.05 -21.50
C ALA A 64 -1.59 11.17 -21.05
N ASN A 65 -1.22 10.60 -19.90
CA ASN A 65 0.14 10.68 -19.34
C ASN A 65 0.68 9.33 -18.78
N PRO A 66 0.61 8.22 -19.53
CA PRO A 66 0.94 6.88 -19.01
C PRO A 66 2.44 6.58 -18.93
N GLN A 67 3.31 7.48 -19.39
CA GLN A 67 4.71 7.18 -19.73
C GLN A 67 5.50 6.66 -18.53
N ALA A 68 5.36 7.29 -17.36
CA ALA A 68 6.09 6.86 -16.16
C ALA A 68 5.65 5.47 -15.67
N PHE A 69 4.36 5.15 -15.76
CA PHE A 69 3.82 3.84 -15.41
C PHE A 69 4.29 2.77 -16.39
N ASN A 70 4.19 3.02 -17.69
CA ASN A 70 4.66 2.11 -18.72
C ASN A 70 6.17 1.81 -18.56
N ALA A 71 6.97 2.84 -18.24
CA ALA A 71 8.40 2.68 -17.97
C ALA A 71 8.67 1.84 -16.72
N LEU A 72 7.93 2.07 -15.63
CA LEU A 72 8.05 1.28 -14.39
C LEU A 72 7.69 -0.18 -14.64
N ILE A 73 6.52 -0.44 -15.24
CA ILE A 73 6.00 -1.78 -15.55
C ILE A 73 7.02 -2.54 -16.40
N LYS A 74 7.52 -1.92 -17.47
CA LYS A 74 8.54 -2.53 -18.34
C LYS A 74 9.85 -2.81 -17.60
N ARG A 75 10.35 -1.85 -16.83
CA ARG A 75 11.61 -1.99 -16.08
C ARG A 75 11.55 -3.12 -15.05
N ARG A 76 10.41 -3.27 -14.38
CA ARG A 76 10.21 -4.25 -13.31
C ARG A 76 9.67 -5.59 -13.81
N GLY A 77 9.28 -5.69 -15.09
CA GLY A 77 8.69 -6.90 -15.65
C GLY A 77 7.29 -7.21 -15.08
N PHE A 78 6.54 -6.20 -14.66
CA PHE A 78 5.19 -6.39 -14.12
C PHE A 78 4.18 -6.72 -15.22
N GLY A 79 3.16 -7.51 -14.87
CA GLY A 79 1.96 -7.61 -15.69
C GLY A 79 1.17 -6.29 -15.63
N ASP A 80 0.77 -5.77 -16.80
CA ASP A 80 -0.06 -4.57 -16.89
C ASP A 80 -1.55 -4.95 -16.91
N ALA A 81 -2.21 -4.78 -15.78
CA ALA A 81 -3.63 -5.00 -15.58
C ALA A 81 -4.40 -3.68 -15.36
N PHE A 82 -3.85 -2.53 -15.76
CA PHE A 82 -4.53 -1.24 -15.60
C PHE A 82 -5.59 -1.02 -16.68
N ILE A 83 -6.80 -0.66 -16.26
CA ILE A 83 -7.85 -0.15 -17.13
C ILE A 83 -7.51 1.30 -17.48
N ARG A 84 -7.34 1.57 -18.78
CA ARG A 84 -7.09 2.93 -19.27
C ARG A 84 -8.39 3.74 -19.26
N VAL A 85 -8.35 4.91 -18.64
CA VAL A 85 -9.48 5.85 -18.58
C VAL A 85 -9.15 7.17 -19.31
N PRO A 86 -10.16 7.90 -19.82
CA PRO A 86 -9.93 9.22 -20.43
C PRO A 86 -9.28 10.20 -19.45
N GLY A 87 -8.41 11.07 -19.97
CA GLY A 87 -7.72 12.10 -19.19
C GLY A 87 -6.41 11.63 -18.56
N GLU A 88 -5.95 12.39 -17.57
CA GLU A 88 -4.65 12.21 -16.92
C GLU A 88 -4.76 11.42 -15.62
N THR A 89 -3.72 10.64 -15.33
CA THR A 89 -3.43 10.17 -13.98
C THR A 89 -3.06 11.40 -13.14
N ARG A 90 -3.62 11.51 -11.94
CA ARG A 90 -3.37 12.66 -11.06
C ARG A 90 -1.89 12.81 -10.74
N SER A 91 -1.45 14.03 -10.50
CA SER A 91 -0.11 14.31 -10.00
C SER A 91 -0.15 14.75 -8.53
N ASN A 92 0.76 14.22 -7.72
CA ASN A 92 1.06 14.75 -6.40
C ASN A 92 2.34 15.56 -6.53
N ILE A 93 2.28 16.85 -6.30
CA ILE A 93 3.40 17.76 -6.49
C ILE A 93 4.02 18.04 -5.13
N LYS A 94 5.27 17.63 -4.95
CA LYS A 94 6.11 17.97 -3.80
C LYS A 94 7.07 19.08 -4.20
N ILE A 95 6.89 20.25 -3.61
CA ILE A 95 7.84 21.36 -3.76
C ILE A 95 8.80 21.26 -2.58
N ALA A 96 10.05 20.90 -2.85
CA ALA A 96 11.11 20.80 -1.85
C ALA A 96 12.06 21.99 -1.97
N GLU A 97 12.18 22.76 -0.89
CA GLU A 97 13.02 23.95 -0.79
C GLU A 97 14.40 23.60 -0.20
N GLN A 98 15.43 24.41 -0.47
CA GLN A 98 16.79 24.15 0.03
C GLN A 98 16.92 24.23 1.55
N ASP A 99 16.02 24.99 2.20
CA ASP A 99 15.94 25.08 3.66
C ASP A 99 15.27 23.87 4.32
N GLY A 100 14.84 22.88 3.52
CA GLY A 100 14.21 21.65 3.97
C GLY A 100 12.69 21.72 4.08
N ARG A 101 12.06 22.88 3.80
CA ARG A 101 10.60 22.96 3.74
C ARG A 101 10.05 22.19 2.54
N VAL A 102 8.91 21.55 2.76
CA VAL A 102 8.20 20.79 1.72
C VAL A 102 6.74 21.22 1.69
N THR A 103 6.25 21.56 0.49
CA THR A 103 4.82 21.81 0.24
C THR A 103 4.26 20.71 -0.66
N ASP A 104 3.14 20.11 -0.23
CA ASP A 104 2.43 19.06 -0.95
C ASP A 104 1.15 19.61 -1.62
N ILE A 105 1.01 19.41 -2.93
CA ILE A 105 -0.18 19.78 -3.72
C ILE A 105 -0.70 18.54 -4.45
N ASN A 106 -1.86 18.06 -4.04
CA ASN A 106 -2.45 16.84 -4.60
C ASN A 106 -3.57 17.18 -5.59
N ALA A 107 -3.43 16.73 -6.85
CA ALA A 107 -4.49 16.85 -7.84
C ALA A 107 -5.59 15.80 -7.63
N PRO A 108 -6.85 16.08 -7.99
CA PRO A 108 -7.90 15.09 -7.95
C PRO A 108 -7.64 13.97 -8.97
N GLY A 109 -7.98 12.74 -8.59
CA GLY A 109 -7.93 11.56 -9.47
C GLY A 109 -8.77 11.71 -10.75
N PRO A 110 -8.57 10.82 -11.74
CA PRO A 110 -9.43 10.75 -12.91
C PRO A 110 -10.88 10.49 -12.49
N LEU A 111 -11.83 10.91 -13.33
CA LEU A 111 -13.23 10.52 -13.19
C LEU A 111 -13.42 9.15 -13.84
N VAL A 112 -13.68 8.14 -13.03
CA VAL A 112 -13.91 6.78 -13.48
C VAL A 112 -15.37 6.63 -13.92
N THR A 113 -15.59 6.13 -15.14
CA THR A 113 -16.92 5.90 -15.70
C THR A 113 -17.45 4.52 -15.34
N GLU A 114 -18.76 4.30 -15.45
CA GLU A 114 -19.37 2.99 -15.22
C GLU A 114 -18.80 1.90 -16.14
N GLU A 115 -18.46 2.25 -17.38
CA GLU A 115 -17.82 1.34 -18.33
C GLU A 115 -16.46 0.89 -17.83
N ALA A 116 -15.66 1.80 -17.27
CA ALA A 116 -14.37 1.48 -16.68
C ALA A 116 -14.53 0.58 -15.44
N LEU A 117 -15.51 0.85 -14.58
CA LEU A 117 -15.84 0.00 -13.44
C LEU A 117 -16.16 -1.44 -13.87
N LYS A 118 -17.04 -1.59 -14.87
CA LYS A 118 -17.40 -2.90 -15.46
C LYS A 118 -16.20 -3.58 -16.09
N ALA A 119 -15.34 -2.83 -16.77
CA ALA A 119 -14.12 -3.34 -17.38
C ALA A 119 -13.14 -3.88 -16.34
N LEU A 120 -12.97 -3.19 -15.20
CA LEU A 120 -12.11 -3.68 -14.11
C LEU A 120 -12.64 -4.99 -13.53
N LEU A 121 -13.94 -5.07 -13.20
CA LEU A 121 -14.56 -6.29 -12.67
C LEU A 121 -14.42 -7.45 -13.65
N LYS A 122 -14.66 -7.21 -14.95
CA LYS A 122 -14.48 -8.22 -15.99
C LYS A 122 -13.02 -8.69 -16.09
N MET A 123 -12.07 -7.76 -16.06
CA MET A 123 -10.65 -8.09 -16.10
C MET A 123 -10.24 -8.94 -14.90
N VAL A 124 -10.62 -8.52 -13.69
CA VAL A 124 -10.35 -9.26 -12.44
C VAL A 124 -10.97 -10.66 -12.47
N ALA A 125 -12.20 -10.81 -12.98
CA ALA A 125 -12.83 -12.13 -13.09
C ALA A 125 -12.09 -13.06 -14.07
N ILE A 126 -11.43 -12.51 -15.09
CA ILE A 126 -10.68 -13.29 -16.08
C ILE A 126 -9.31 -13.71 -15.54
N ILE A 127 -8.53 -12.75 -15.02
CA ILE A 127 -7.14 -13.01 -14.62
C ILE A 127 -7.00 -13.44 -13.16
N GLY A 128 -8.00 -13.15 -12.33
CA GLY A 128 -7.98 -13.43 -10.89
C GLY A 128 -7.56 -14.85 -10.53
N PRO A 129 -8.07 -15.90 -11.20
CA PRO A 129 -7.67 -17.29 -10.93
C PRO A 129 -6.18 -17.61 -11.11
N GLU A 130 -5.39 -16.74 -11.74
CA GLU A 130 -3.95 -16.90 -11.91
C GLU A 130 -3.13 -16.45 -10.68
N PHE A 131 -3.77 -15.78 -9.71
CA PHE A 131 -3.12 -15.18 -8.55
C PHE A 131 -3.43 -15.93 -7.26
N ASP A 132 -2.47 -15.94 -6.33
CA ASP A 132 -2.63 -16.49 -4.99
C ASP A 132 -3.22 -15.47 -4.01
N ALA A 133 -2.95 -14.19 -4.27
CA ALA A 133 -3.36 -13.07 -3.43
C ALA A 133 -3.59 -11.81 -4.25
N VAL A 134 -4.42 -10.92 -3.70
CA VAL A 134 -4.67 -9.59 -4.25
C VAL A 134 -4.50 -8.53 -3.17
N VAL A 135 -3.73 -7.49 -3.47
CA VAL A 135 -3.58 -6.31 -2.62
C VAL A 135 -4.44 -5.20 -3.19
N VAL A 136 -5.39 -4.70 -2.40
CA VAL A 136 -6.19 -3.54 -2.76
C VAL A 136 -5.78 -2.39 -1.86
N ALA A 137 -5.08 -1.41 -2.43
CA ALA A 137 -4.45 -0.36 -1.63
C ALA A 137 -4.59 1.04 -2.23
N GLY A 138 -4.78 2.02 -1.35
CA GLY A 138 -4.90 3.44 -1.70
C GLY A 138 -6.32 4.00 -1.59
N SER A 139 -6.47 5.27 -1.95
CA SER A 139 -7.75 5.96 -1.92
C SER A 139 -8.61 5.65 -3.15
N LEU A 140 -9.90 5.96 -3.07
CA LEU A 140 -10.83 5.84 -4.20
C LEU A 140 -10.73 7.07 -5.12
N PRO A 141 -10.73 6.91 -6.45
CA PRO A 141 -10.81 8.03 -7.39
C PRO A 141 -12.26 8.54 -7.49
N ARG A 142 -12.46 9.67 -8.19
CA ARG A 142 -13.81 10.18 -8.45
C ARG A 142 -14.58 9.19 -9.33
N GLY A 143 -15.88 9.04 -9.07
CA GLY A 143 -16.72 8.08 -9.78
C GLY A 143 -16.72 6.66 -9.20
N VAL A 144 -15.82 6.37 -8.24
CA VAL A 144 -15.85 5.11 -7.48
C VAL A 144 -16.52 5.35 -6.13
N SER A 145 -17.70 4.76 -5.93
CA SER A 145 -18.38 4.83 -4.63
C SER A 145 -17.82 3.79 -3.65
N PRO A 146 -17.84 4.05 -2.33
CA PRO A 146 -17.49 3.05 -1.32
C PRO A 146 -18.32 1.76 -1.45
N GLN A 147 -19.59 1.86 -1.87
CA GLN A 147 -20.46 0.69 -2.08
C GLN A 147 -20.01 -0.16 -3.28
N TRP A 148 -19.61 0.47 -4.39
CA TRP A 148 -19.03 -0.27 -5.52
C TRP A 148 -17.71 -0.93 -5.10
N PHE A 149 -16.90 -0.21 -4.33
CA PHE A 149 -15.62 -0.73 -3.81
C PHE A 149 -15.83 -1.98 -2.94
N LYS A 150 -16.85 -1.97 -2.06
CA LYS A 150 -17.27 -3.15 -1.30
C LYS A 150 -17.55 -4.35 -2.22
N GLY A 151 -18.34 -4.13 -3.29
CA GLY A 151 -18.65 -5.19 -4.27
C GLY A 151 -17.43 -5.71 -5.03
N LEU A 152 -16.42 -4.87 -5.28
CA LEU A 152 -15.14 -5.33 -5.84
C LEU A 152 -14.42 -6.28 -4.87
N LEU A 153 -14.38 -5.96 -3.57
CA LEU A 153 -13.73 -6.82 -2.57
C LEU A 153 -14.47 -8.15 -2.42
N GLU A 154 -15.80 -8.14 -2.45
CA GLU A 154 -16.64 -9.35 -2.44
C GLU A 154 -16.33 -10.23 -3.66
N ALA A 155 -16.31 -9.64 -4.86
CA ALA A 155 -15.97 -10.37 -6.08
C ALA A 155 -14.56 -10.98 -6.05
N LEU A 156 -13.58 -10.29 -5.47
CA LEU A 156 -12.22 -10.82 -5.29
C LEU A 156 -12.20 -12.02 -4.32
N LYS A 157 -12.96 -11.95 -3.22
CA LYS A 157 -13.10 -13.07 -2.28
C LYS A 157 -13.83 -14.26 -2.90
N ASP A 158 -14.86 -14.03 -3.71
CA ASP A 158 -15.63 -15.09 -4.38
C ASP A 158 -14.77 -15.87 -5.39
N LEU A 159 -13.68 -15.27 -5.89
CA LEU A 159 -12.66 -15.94 -6.70
C LEU A 159 -11.69 -16.81 -5.86
N GLY A 160 -11.85 -16.83 -4.52
CA GLY A 160 -10.99 -17.58 -3.60
C GLY A 160 -9.65 -16.88 -3.28
N LEU A 161 -9.48 -15.62 -3.67
CA LEU A 161 -8.23 -14.89 -3.46
C LEU A 161 -8.03 -14.49 -2.00
N LYS A 162 -6.77 -14.55 -1.54
CA LYS A 162 -6.35 -13.89 -0.30
C LYS A 162 -6.34 -12.38 -0.50
N VAL A 163 -7.40 -11.70 -0.07
CA VAL A 163 -7.54 -10.24 -0.19
C VAL A 163 -6.83 -9.53 0.95
N ALA A 164 -5.83 -8.71 0.62
CA ALA A 164 -5.17 -7.80 1.55
C ALA A 164 -5.60 -6.35 1.29
N LEU A 165 -6.03 -5.64 2.33
CA LEU A 165 -6.63 -4.30 2.23
C LEU A 165 -5.80 -3.25 3.00
N ASP A 166 -5.43 -2.17 2.31
CA ASP A 166 -4.83 -0.96 2.90
C ASP A 166 -5.45 0.30 2.29
N THR A 167 -6.52 0.76 2.94
CA THR A 167 -7.24 1.98 2.58
C THR A 167 -7.68 2.69 3.86
N SER A 168 -8.38 3.82 3.73
CA SER A 168 -8.78 4.65 4.87
C SER A 168 -10.22 5.17 4.74
N GLY A 169 -10.72 5.77 5.82
CA GLY A 169 -12.06 6.36 5.89
C GLY A 169 -13.18 5.37 5.54
N GLU A 170 -14.19 5.86 4.82
CA GLU A 170 -15.39 5.08 4.49
C GLU A 170 -15.10 3.82 3.66
N ALA A 171 -14.05 3.85 2.82
CA ALA A 171 -13.63 2.68 2.05
C ALA A 171 -13.08 1.57 2.98
N LEU A 172 -12.36 1.93 4.03
CA LEU A 172 -11.88 0.99 5.04
C LEU A 172 -13.06 0.44 5.83
N ARG A 173 -13.96 1.31 6.30
CA ARG A 173 -15.14 0.92 7.07
C ARG A 173 -15.99 -0.14 6.35
N LEU A 174 -16.37 0.13 5.10
CA LEU A 174 -17.13 -0.83 4.29
C LEU A 174 -16.30 -2.05 3.87
N GLY A 175 -15.00 -1.87 3.65
CA GLY A 175 -14.10 -2.97 3.32
C GLY A 175 -13.96 -3.99 4.44
N LEU A 176 -13.96 -3.54 5.71
CA LEU A 176 -13.90 -4.43 6.87
C LEU A 176 -15.15 -5.31 6.99
N GLU A 177 -16.33 -4.81 6.60
CA GLU A 177 -17.57 -5.61 6.58
C GLU A 177 -17.51 -6.83 5.64
N VAL A 178 -16.61 -6.81 4.64
CA VAL A 178 -16.41 -7.90 3.68
C VAL A 178 -15.57 -9.03 4.27
N GLY A 179 -14.81 -8.77 5.34
CA GLY A 179 -13.89 -9.72 5.95
C GLY A 179 -12.72 -10.09 5.04
N PRO A 180 -11.90 -9.13 4.54
CA PRO A 180 -10.68 -9.44 3.79
C PRO A 180 -9.73 -10.29 4.64
N TRP A 181 -8.90 -11.11 3.98
CA TRP A 181 -7.97 -12.00 4.66
C TRP A 181 -6.95 -11.25 5.53
N LEU A 182 -6.44 -10.12 5.05
CA LEU A 182 -5.52 -9.25 5.78
C LEU A 182 -5.94 -7.79 5.68
N VAL A 183 -5.82 -7.04 6.78
CA VAL A 183 -5.95 -5.58 6.80
C VAL A 183 -4.77 -4.93 7.51
N LYS A 184 -4.36 -3.76 7.02
CA LYS A 184 -3.28 -2.98 7.65
C LYS A 184 -3.68 -1.52 7.93
N PRO A 185 -4.57 -1.24 8.88
CA PRO A 185 -4.81 0.12 9.32
C PRO A 185 -3.68 0.61 10.24
N ASN A 186 -3.52 1.92 10.38
CA ASN A 186 -2.87 2.49 11.56
C ASN A 186 -3.87 2.65 12.74
N THR A 187 -3.40 3.04 13.92
CA THR A 187 -4.25 3.20 15.11
C THR A 187 -5.40 4.20 14.90
N GLU A 188 -5.14 5.30 14.20
CA GLU A 188 -6.13 6.35 13.92
C GLU A 188 -7.18 5.87 12.91
N GLU A 189 -6.76 5.24 11.81
CA GLU A 189 -7.62 4.67 10.77
C GLU A 189 -8.53 3.57 11.35
N LEU A 190 -8.01 2.74 12.24
CA LEU A 190 -8.79 1.69 12.90
C LEU A 190 -9.85 2.29 13.83
N ALA A 191 -9.47 3.29 14.63
CA ALA A 191 -10.38 4.00 15.52
C ALA A 191 -11.46 4.77 14.74
N GLU A 192 -11.13 5.38 13.61
CA GLU A 192 -12.08 6.04 12.73
C GLU A 192 -13.08 5.04 12.13
N ALA A 193 -12.60 3.88 11.68
CA ALA A 193 -13.44 2.89 11.00
C ALA A 193 -14.37 2.12 11.96
N LEU A 194 -13.92 1.77 13.16
CA LEU A 194 -14.67 0.90 14.08
C LEU A 194 -15.10 1.58 15.39
N GLY A 195 -14.64 2.81 15.64
CA GLY A 195 -14.72 3.45 16.95
C GLY A 195 -13.68 2.89 17.93
N ASN A 196 -13.57 3.53 19.10
CA ASN A 196 -12.69 3.09 20.19
C ASN A 196 -13.29 1.92 20.99
N ALA A 197 -13.68 0.85 20.31
CA ALA A 197 -14.28 -0.32 20.93
C ALA A 197 -13.19 -1.30 21.39
N THR A 198 -13.24 -1.73 22.65
CA THR A 198 -12.29 -2.72 23.20
C THR A 198 -12.38 -4.08 22.53
N ASP A 199 -13.49 -4.36 21.84
CA ASP A 199 -13.76 -5.61 21.11
C ASP A 199 -13.51 -5.48 19.58
N ALA A 200 -12.93 -4.37 19.10
CA ALA A 200 -12.76 -4.12 17.67
C ALA A 200 -12.04 -5.26 16.94
N ILE A 201 -10.94 -5.77 17.51
CA ILE A 201 -10.16 -6.87 16.93
C ILE A 201 -10.95 -8.19 16.92
N SER A 202 -11.65 -8.51 18.01
CA SER A 202 -12.43 -9.76 18.08
C SER A 202 -13.61 -9.74 17.09
N ARG A 203 -14.25 -8.57 16.90
CA ARG A 203 -15.28 -8.36 15.88
C ARG A 203 -14.73 -8.56 14.47
N LEU A 204 -13.54 -8.05 14.16
CA LEU A 204 -12.91 -8.28 12.86
C LEU A 204 -12.64 -9.77 12.59
N HIS A 205 -12.14 -10.50 13.60
CA HIS A 205 -11.97 -11.95 13.49
C HIS A 205 -13.31 -12.68 13.28
N GLN A 206 -14.38 -12.27 13.97
CA GLN A 206 -15.73 -12.83 13.74
C GLN A 206 -16.27 -12.53 12.33
N GLN A 207 -15.86 -11.42 11.73
CA GLN A 207 -16.17 -11.08 10.33
C GLN A 207 -15.30 -11.82 9.31
N GLY A 208 -14.34 -12.63 9.77
CA GLY A 208 -13.48 -13.45 8.92
C GLY A 208 -12.15 -12.80 8.54
N VAL A 209 -11.79 -11.67 9.15
CA VAL A 209 -10.44 -11.10 8.98
C VAL A 209 -9.44 -11.93 9.78
N GLU A 210 -8.53 -12.62 9.10
CA GLU A 210 -7.54 -13.48 9.76
C GLU A 210 -6.35 -12.67 10.27
N HIS A 211 -5.93 -11.63 9.56
CA HIS A 211 -4.73 -10.87 9.91
C HIS A 211 -5.04 -9.38 10.02
N VAL A 212 -4.99 -8.85 11.25
CA VAL A 212 -5.12 -7.41 11.51
C VAL A 212 -3.76 -6.89 11.92
N VAL A 213 -3.11 -6.10 11.07
CA VAL A 213 -1.77 -5.55 11.27
C VAL A 213 -1.88 -4.06 11.57
N VAL A 214 -1.75 -3.68 12.83
CA VAL A 214 -1.88 -2.30 13.28
C VAL A 214 -0.50 -1.67 13.44
N SER A 215 -0.19 -0.66 12.63
CA SER A 215 1.06 0.10 12.72
C SER A 215 0.89 1.36 13.59
N ASP A 216 1.89 1.62 14.45
CA ASP A 216 1.92 2.78 15.35
C ASP A 216 3.27 3.52 15.27
N GLY A 217 3.72 3.79 14.03
CA GLY A 217 4.97 4.52 13.77
C GLY A 217 6.17 3.97 14.53
N ALA A 218 6.80 4.82 15.35
CA ALA A 218 7.97 4.45 16.13
C ALA A 218 7.67 3.50 17.31
N ALA A 219 6.41 3.38 17.74
CA ALA A 219 6.00 2.42 18.76
C ALA A 219 5.95 0.98 18.21
N GLY A 220 5.96 0.82 16.88
CA GLY A 220 6.10 -0.46 16.21
C GLY A 220 4.81 -0.96 15.57
N VAL A 221 4.66 -2.28 15.55
CA VAL A 221 3.59 -2.97 14.83
C VAL A 221 2.99 -4.06 15.71
N THR A 222 1.68 -4.06 15.86
CA THR A 222 0.94 -5.15 16.50
C THR A 222 0.20 -5.95 15.45
N TRP A 223 0.44 -7.26 15.41
CA TRP A 223 -0.27 -8.18 14.54
C TRP A 223 -1.19 -9.08 15.36
N TYR A 224 -2.49 -8.92 15.15
CA TYR A 224 -3.53 -9.77 15.71
C TYR A 224 -3.89 -10.85 14.69
N ARG A 225 -3.84 -12.10 15.15
CA ARG A 225 -4.15 -13.31 14.39
C ARG A 225 -5.03 -14.23 15.25
N PRO A 226 -5.65 -15.27 14.68
CA PRO A 226 -6.50 -16.16 15.47
C PRO A 226 -5.69 -16.81 16.60
N GLY A 227 -6.14 -16.59 17.85
CA GLY A 227 -5.59 -17.19 19.06
C GLY A 227 -4.25 -16.62 19.56
N ALA A 228 -3.71 -15.56 18.94
CA ALA A 228 -2.50 -14.90 19.42
C ALA A 228 -2.36 -13.48 18.88
N ALA A 229 -1.67 -12.62 19.61
CA ALA A 229 -1.17 -11.36 19.09
C ALA A 229 0.34 -11.26 19.30
N LEU A 230 1.03 -10.65 18.35
CA LEU A 230 2.46 -10.37 18.45
C LEU A 230 2.67 -8.86 18.31
N HIS A 231 3.67 -8.34 19.00
CA HIS A 231 4.10 -6.97 18.87
C HIS A 231 5.59 -6.94 18.50
N ALA A 232 5.92 -6.13 17.50
CA ALA A 232 7.28 -5.90 17.07
C ALA A 232 7.67 -4.44 17.21
N THR A 233 8.82 -4.20 17.85
CA THR A 233 9.40 -2.87 17.99
C THR A 233 10.60 -2.74 17.05
N PRO A 234 10.60 -1.78 16.10
CA PRO A 234 11.72 -1.59 15.18
C PRO A 234 12.94 -1.00 15.90
N PRO A 235 14.17 -1.23 15.38
CA PRO A 235 15.34 -0.51 15.85
C PRO A 235 15.20 1.00 15.56
N LYS A 236 15.90 1.83 16.32
CA LYS A 236 15.99 3.27 16.02
C LYS A 236 16.80 3.48 14.75
N VAL A 237 16.25 4.25 13.83
CA VAL A 237 16.90 4.58 12.55
C VAL A 237 16.86 6.08 12.29
N ALA A 238 17.80 6.56 11.46
CA ALA A 238 17.73 7.92 10.93
C ALA A 238 16.59 8.01 9.90
N VAL A 239 15.65 8.92 10.12
CA VAL A 239 14.48 9.08 9.27
C VAL A 239 14.83 9.94 8.06
N ALA A 240 14.75 9.37 6.86
CA ALA A 240 14.83 10.10 5.60
C ALA A 240 13.43 10.46 5.07
N SER A 241 12.48 9.52 5.18
CA SER A 241 11.08 9.72 4.80
C SER A 241 10.20 8.71 5.54
N THR A 242 8.96 9.05 5.90
CA THR A 242 8.01 8.05 6.44
C THR A 242 7.09 7.48 5.36
N VAL A 243 7.16 8.03 4.15
CA VAL A 243 6.34 7.62 3.01
C VAL A 243 6.72 6.20 2.60
N GLY A 244 5.72 5.32 2.44
CA GLY A 244 5.95 3.95 2.01
C GLY A 244 6.29 2.95 3.11
N ALA A 245 6.48 3.39 4.36
CA ALA A 245 6.73 2.47 5.47
C ALA A 245 5.57 1.48 5.65
N GLY A 246 4.33 1.98 5.58
CA GLY A 246 3.12 1.14 5.64
C GLY A 246 3.00 0.18 4.45
N ASP A 247 3.24 0.67 3.23
CA ASP A 247 3.21 -0.14 2.00
C ASP A 247 4.25 -1.28 2.08
N SER A 248 5.44 -0.96 2.59
CA SER A 248 6.55 -1.90 2.75
C SER A 248 6.30 -2.92 3.86
N LEU A 249 5.67 -2.49 4.97
CA LEU A 249 5.19 -3.38 6.02
C LEU A 249 4.17 -4.39 5.46
N LEU A 250 3.20 -3.92 4.68
CA LEU A 250 2.19 -4.77 4.05
C LEU A 250 2.83 -5.82 3.12
N ALA A 251 3.78 -5.39 2.29
CA ALA A 251 4.53 -6.29 1.41
C ALA A 251 5.30 -7.36 2.19
N GLY A 252 5.97 -6.97 3.28
CA GLY A 252 6.70 -7.90 4.15
C GLY A 252 5.79 -8.91 4.85
N MET A 253 4.63 -8.47 5.34
CA MET A 253 3.62 -9.36 5.93
C MET A 253 3.09 -10.37 4.90
N LEU A 254 2.75 -9.90 3.70
CA LEU A 254 2.32 -10.77 2.60
C LEU A 254 3.37 -11.81 2.24
N HIS A 255 4.64 -11.40 2.15
CA HIS A 255 5.74 -12.31 1.85
C HIS A 255 5.85 -13.44 2.87
N GLY A 256 5.91 -13.13 4.16
CA GLY A 256 6.06 -14.17 5.20
C GLY A 256 4.84 -15.10 5.26
N LEU A 257 3.62 -14.54 5.17
CA LEU A 257 2.38 -15.33 5.18
C LEU A 257 2.23 -16.23 3.96
N LEU A 258 2.63 -15.77 2.77
CA LEU A 258 2.55 -16.56 1.54
C LEU A 258 3.70 -17.57 1.41
N SER A 259 4.83 -17.32 2.09
CA SER A 259 5.97 -18.24 2.14
C SER A 259 5.83 -19.30 3.23
N GLY A 260 4.88 -19.14 4.16
CA GLY A 260 4.65 -20.08 5.26
C GLY A 260 5.65 -19.93 6.41
N ASP A 261 6.23 -18.73 6.56
CA ASP A 261 7.19 -18.43 7.62
C ASP A 261 6.54 -18.49 9.01
N THR A 262 7.36 -18.63 10.05
CA THR A 262 6.85 -18.54 11.42
C THR A 262 6.29 -17.14 11.70
N PRO A 263 5.33 -17.02 12.63
CA PRO A 263 4.77 -15.72 12.97
C PRO A 263 5.81 -14.72 13.46
N GLU A 264 6.76 -15.13 14.31
CA GLU A 264 7.81 -14.22 14.77
C GLU A 264 8.70 -13.75 13.62
N HIS A 265 9.08 -14.65 12.70
CA HIS A 265 9.93 -14.29 11.57
C HIS A 265 9.19 -13.37 10.59
N THR A 266 7.94 -13.68 10.27
CA THR A 266 7.07 -12.87 9.41
C THR A 266 7.00 -11.43 9.94
N LEU A 267 6.64 -11.26 11.21
CA LEU A 267 6.49 -9.93 11.79
C LEU A 267 7.84 -9.21 11.89
N ARG A 268 8.90 -9.90 12.32
CA ARG A 268 10.26 -9.35 12.43
C ARG A 268 10.73 -8.78 11.10
N ARG A 269 10.66 -9.59 10.04
CA ARG A 269 11.09 -9.22 8.70
C ARG A 269 10.23 -8.10 8.12
N ALA A 270 8.91 -8.17 8.27
CA ALA A 270 8.01 -7.11 7.81
C ALA A 270 8.30 -5.76 8.49
N THR A 271 8.54 -5.76 9.81
CA THR A 271 8.95 -4.56 10.56
C THR A 271 10.31 -4.05 10.13
N ALA A 272 11.28 -4.93 9.81
CA ALA A 272 12.58 -4.53 9.31
C ALA A 272 12.52 -3.88 7.91
N ILE A 273 11.72 -4.44 7.00
CA ILE A 273 11.47 -3.86 5.67
C ILE A 273 10.80 -2.48 5.82
N ALA A 274 9.84 -2.34 6.73
CA ALA A 274 9.22 -1.05 7.04
C ALA A 274 10.24 -0.03 7.59
N ALA A 275 11.11 -0.45 8.52
CA ALA A 275 12.18 0.39 9.06
C ALA A 275 13.18 0.81 7.98
N MET A 276 13.55 -0.10 7.07
CA MET A 276 14.41 0.20 5.93
C MET A 276 13.80 1.27 5.03
N ALA A 277 12.51 1.14 4.68
CA ALA A 277 11.79 2.12 3.87
C ALA A 277 11.90 3.53 4.47
N VAL A 278 11.94 3.63 5.81
CA VAL A 278 12.06 4.92 6.49
C VAL A 278 13.46 5.58 6.33
N THR A 279 14.49 4.78 6.06
CA THR A 279 15.89 5.23 5.92
C THR A 279 16.27 5.72 4.53
N GLN A 280 15.38 5.59 3.54
CA GLN A 280 15.69 5.86 2.14
C GLN A 280 14.65 6.75 1.46
N ILE A 281 15.03 7.32 0.31
CA ILE A 281 14.13 8.01 -0.59
C ILE A 281 13.81 7.04 -1.73
N GLY A 282 12.54 6.64 -1.85
CA GLY A 282 12.08 5.66 -2.84
C GLY A 282 11.49 4.42 -2.18
N PHE A 283 11.15 3.43 -3.01
CA PHE A 283 10.49 2.20 -2.58
C PHE A 283 11.28 0.99 -3.08
N GLY A 284 11.36 -0.05 -2.24
CA GLY A 284 12.05 -1.30 -2.56
C GLY A 284 13.10 -1.68 -1.52
N ILE A 285 13.68 -2.86 -1.71
CA ILE A 285 14.80 -3.39 -0.92
C ILE A 285 16.05 -3.27 -1.79
N SER A 286 16.92 -2.32 -1.43
CA SER A 286 18.11 -1.98 -2.22
C SER A 286 19.42 -2.52 -1.63
N ASP A 287 19.39 -2.98 -0.38
CA ASP A 287 20.56 -3.48 0.36
C ASP A 287 20.16 -4.63 1.32
N ASP A 288 20.41 -5.87 0.91
CA ASP A 288 20.09 -7.05 1.72
C ASP A 288 20.87 -7.11 3.04
N ALA A 289 22.10 -6.58 3.07
CA ALA A 289 22.92 -6.58 4.27
C ALA A 289 22.37 -5.59 5.30
N GLN A 290 21.92 -4.42 4.85
CA GLN A 290 21.22 -3.47 5.70
C GLN A 290 19.89 -4.06 6.21
N LEU A 291 19.15 -4.79 5.37
CA LEU A 291 17.89 -5.42 5.79
C LEU A 291 18.14 -6.45 6.90
N ALA A 292 19.13 -7.32 6.71
CA ALA A 292 19.52 -8.31 7.72
C ALA A 292 19.97 -7.65 9.03
N HIS A 293 20.69 -6.53 8.95
CA HIS A 293 21.07 -5.76 10.13
C HIS A 293 19.85 -5.21 10.87
N LEU A 294 18.92 -4.57 10.16
CA LEU A 294 17.67 -4.06 10.75
C LEU A 294 16.84 -5.19 11.36
N GLU A 295 16.72 -6.33 10.67
CA GLU A 295 15.97 -7.50 11.13
C GLU A 295 16.53 -8.08 12.44
N SER A 296 17.85 -8.10 12.60
CA SER A 296 18.51 -8.50 13.85
C SER A 296 18.20 -7.55 15.03
N GLY A 297 17.88 -6.28 14.73
CA GLY A 297 17.55 -5.25 15.71
C GLY A 297 16.05 -5.14 16.04
N VAL A 298 15.17 -5.88 15.36
CA VAL A 298 13.75 -5.90 15.68
C VAL A 298 13.50 -6.82 16.89
N ASP A 299 12.83 -6.30 17.91
CA ASP A 299 12.35 -7.10 19.04
C ASP A 299 10.91 -7.56 18.78
N VAL A 300 10.62 -8.84 19.01
CA VAL A 300 9.28 -9.42 18.81
C VAL A 300 8.86 -10.15 20.07
N ARG A 301 7.67 -9.81 20.58
CA ARG A 301 7.08 -10.42 21.76
C ARG A 301 5.64 -10.84 21.51
N THR A 302 5.25 -11.97 22.11
CA THR A 302 3.84 -12.40 22.16
C THR A 302 3.10 -11.55 23.19
N LEU A 303 1.92 -11.07 22.82
CA LEU A 303 0.97 -10.46 23.74
C LEU A 303 0.04 -11.55 24.26
N THR A 304 0.02 -11.76 25.57
CA THR A 304 -1.01 -12.59 26.22
C THR A 304 -2.36 -11.89 26.10
N GLU A 305 -3.39 -12.62 25.70
CA GLU A 305 -4.77 -12.11 25.60
C GLU A 305 -5.17 -11.39 26.90
N GLN A 306 -5.70 -10.16 26.77
CA GLN A 306 -6.41 -9.45 27.85
C GLN A 306 -7.90 -9.73 27.71
#